data_AF-A0A535WXD5-F1
#
_entry.id   AF-A0A535WXD5-F1
#
_cell.length_a   1.000
_cell.length_b   1.000
_cell.length_c   1.000
_cell.angle_alpha   90.00
_cell.angle_beta   90.00
_cell.angle_gamma   90.00
#
_symmetry.space_group_name_H-M   'P 1'
#
loop_
_entity.id
_entity.type
_entity.pdbx_description
1 polymer ?
#
loop_
_entity_poly.entity_id
_entity_poly.type
_entity_poly.pdbx_seq_one_letter_code
_entity_poly.pdbx_strand_id
1 'polypeptide(L)'
;MTSLAKTIASFSRAEGILAVLFGLGFVLGFLLTPLGVETRIHELRTPVFAAFFITIGLLLPLAGLVSLFLRKAKLAGVLAVIDASFSFLIPPADQAKFFFTVSPPPAVFVGEYILILVGIGYMLCGARVYSQTR
;
A
#
# COMPACT_ATOMS: atom_id res chain seq x y z
N MET A 1 -12.28 -25.27 -8.02
CA MET A 1 -11.17 -24.35 -8.36
C MET A 1 -11.39 -23.56 -9.68
N THR A 2 -12.61 -23.49 -10.21
CA THR A 2 -12.91 -22.91 -11.55
C THR A 2 -13.46 -21.47 -11.51
N SER A 3 -13.97 -21.01 -10.36
CA SER A 3 -14.54 -19.66 -10.21
C SER A 3 -13.46 -18.57 -10.11
N LEU A 4 -12.38 -18.81 -9.34
CA LEU A 4 -11.32 -17.82 -9.14
C LEU A 4 -10.55 -17.49 -10.44
N ALA A 5 -10.28 -18.51 -11.25
CA ALA A 5 -9.59 -18.36 -12.54
C ALA A 5 -10.42 -17.56 -13.57
N LYS A 6 -11.75 -17.66 -13.51
CA LYS A 6 -12.65 -16.94 -14.42
C LYS A 6 -12.73 -15.44 -14.08
N THR A 7 -12.53 -15.07 -12.82
CA THR A 7 -12.50 -13.67 -12.36
C THR A 7 -11.21 -12.95 -12.75
N ILE A 8 -10.07 -13.67 -12.79
CA ILE A 8 -8.78 -13.16 -13.28
C ILE A 8 -8.86 -12.82 -14.78
N ALA A 9 -9.74 -13.49 -15.53
CA ALA A 9 -9.88 -13.34 -16.98
C ALA A 9 -10.60 -12.08 -17.48
N SER A 10 -10.91 -11.08 -16.64
CA SER A 10 -11.46 -9.81 -17.17
C SER A 10 -10.99 -8.54 -16.45
N PHE A 11 -9.75 -8.51 -15.95
CA PHE A 11 -9.14 -7.22 -15.64
C PHE A 11 -8.64 -6.55 -16.92
N SER A 12 -8.91 -5.25 -17.04
CA SER A 12 -8.17 -4.42 -17.99
C SER A 12 -6.68 -4.45 -17.65
N ARG A 13 -5.81 -4.08 -18.59
CA ARG A 13 -4.36 -4.00 -18.32
C ARG A 13 -4.05 -3.09 -17.13
N ALA A 14 -4.78 -1.98 -16.97
CA ALA A 14 -4.59 -1.05 -15.86
C ALA A 14 -5.03 -1.66 -14.52
N GLU A 15 -6.17 -2.35 -14.47
CA GLU A 15 -6.64 -3.07 -13.28
C GLU A 15 -5.69 -4.21 -12.90
N GLY A 16 -5.16 -4.95 -13.89
CA GLY A 16 -4.19 -6.01 -13.66
C GLY A 16 -2.88 -5.49 -13.04
N ILE A 17 -2.33 -4.40 -13.59
CA ILE A 17 -1.15 -3.74 -13.01
C ILE A 17 -1.48 -3.24 -11.60
N LEU A 18 -2.64 -2.61 -11.41
CA LEU A 18 -3.05 -2.09 -10.11
C LEU A 18 -3.23 -3.20 -9.06
N ALA A 19 -3.75 -4.37 -9.45
CA ALA A 19 -3.84 -5.54 -8.58
C ALA A 19 -2.46 -6.04 -8.14
N VAL A 20 -1.49 -6.10 -9.06
CA VAL A 20 -0.11 -6.46 -8.73
C VAL A 20 0.50 -5.43 -7.78
N LEU A 21 0.29 -4.13 -8.02
CA LEU A 21 0.77 -3.08 -7.15
C LEU A 21 0.16 -3.17 -5.75
N PHE A 22 -1.15 -3.45 -5.62
CA PHE A 22 -1.78 -3.67 -4.32
C PHE A 22 -1.23 -4.89 -3.60
N GLY A 23 -0.97 -5.98 -4.32
CA GLY A 23 -0.30 -7.16 -3.75
C GLY A 23 1.09 -6.83 -3.25
N LEU A 24 1.88 -6.10 -4.04
CA LEU A 24 3.23 -5.67 -3.66
C LEU A 24 3.19 -4.69 -2.48
N GLY A 25 2.30 -3.71 -2.49
CA GLY A 25 2.11 -2.75 -1.41
C GLY A 25 1.67 -3.42 -0.11
N PHE A 26 0.80 -4.43 -0.17
CA PHE A 26 0.43 -5.24 0.98
C PHE A 26 1.62 -6.02 1.56
N VAL A 27 2.41 -6.69 0.72
CA VAL A 27 3.59 -7.45 1.18
C VAL A 27 4.64 -6.52 1.77
N LEU A 28 4.94 -5.41 1.09
CA LEU A 28 5.89 -4.42 1.60
C LEU A 28 5.39 -3.78 2.88
N GLY A 29 4.12 -3.37 2.94
CA GLY A 29 3.52 -2.80 4.14
C GLY A 29 3.53 -3.78 5.31
N PHE A 30 3.27 -5.08 5.08
CA PHE A 30 3.46 -6.12 6.10
C PHE A 30 4.90 -6.16 6.60
N LEU A 31 5.88 -6.22 5.68
CA LEU A 31 7.30 -6.25 6.05
C LEU A 31 7.72 -4.99 6.82
N LEU A 32 7.15 -3.83 6.52
CA LEU A 32 7.44 -2.57 7.20
C LEU A 32 6.65 -2.36 8.50
N THR A 33 5.80 -3.31 8.89
CA THR A 33 5.15 -3.32 10.21
C THR A 33 5.95 -4.12 11.24
N PRO A 34 5.66 -4.00 12.55
CA PRO A 34 6.29 -4.82 13.59
C PRO A 34 6.12 -6.33 13.43
N LEU A 35 5.20 -6.77 12.57
CA LEU A 35 5.02 -8.18 12.22
C LEU A 35 6.06 -8.68 11.21
N GLY A 36 6.81 -7.75 10.59
CA GLY A 36 7.83 -8.00 9.59
C GLY A 36 9.24 -7.69 10.08
N VAL A 37 9.92 -6.76 9.42
CA VAL A 37 11.31 -6.36 9.69
C VAL A 37 11.44 -5.07 10.50
N GLU A 38 10.33 -4.39 10.82
CA GLU A 38 10.35 -3.21 11.67
C GLU A 38 10.57 -3.60 13.14
N THR A 39 11.80 -3.39 13.62
CA THR A 39 12.21 -3.79 14.98
C THR A 39 11.99 -2.69 16.02
N ARG A 40 11.58 -1.49 15.61
CA ARG A 40 11.51 -0.31 16.49
C ARG A 40 10.15 -0.12 17.17
N ILE A 41 9.34 -1.16 17.34
CA ILE A 41 7.99 -1.00 17.93
C ILE A 41 7.99 -0.39 19.34
N HIS A 42 9.03 -0.66 20.13
CA HIS A 42 9.20 -0.07 21.47
C HIS A 42 9.61 1.40 21.43
N GLU A 43 10.08 1.89 20.28
CA GLU A 43 10.53 3.26 20.04
C GLU A 43 9.44 4.14 19.40
N LEU A 44 8.22 3.59 19.26
CA LEU A 44 7.09 4.28 18.69
C LEU A 44 6.61 5.38 19.63
N ARG A 45 6.47 6.62 19.13
CA ARG A 45 6.11 7.78 19.98
C ARG A 45 4.69 7.75 20.52
N THR A 46 3.77 7.08 19.85
CA THR A 46 2.38 6.90 20.29
C THR A 46 1.80 5.62 19.73
N PRO A 47 1.01 4.85 20.51
CA PRO A 47 0.36 3.63 20.03
C PRO A 47 -0.59 3.87 18.83
N VAL A 48 -1.07 5.11 18.65
CA VAL A 48 -1.89 5.49 17.48
C VAL A 48 -1.15 5.26 16.17
N PHE A 49 0.18 5.44 16.15
CA PHE A 49 0.97 5.22 14.94
C PHE A 49 1.05 3.74 14.55
N ALA A 50 0.97 2.80 15.50
CA ALA A 50 0.92 1.38 15.17
C ALA A 50 -0.37 1.05 14.41
N ALA A 51 -1.51 1.57 14.88
CA ALA A 51 -2.80 1.42 14.19
C ALA A 51 -2.79 2.09 12.81
N PHE A 52 -2.13 3.25 12.69
CA PHE A 52 -1.92 3.94 11.41
C PHE A 52 -1.12 3.07 10.42
N PHE A 53 0.03 2.53 10.82
CA PHE A 53 0.85 1.67 9.95
C PHE A 53 0.12 0.40 9.53
N ILE A 54 -0.64 -0.23 10.42
CA ILE A 54 -1.48 -1.39 10.08
C ILE A 54 -2.56 -0.97 9.07
N THR A 55 -3.20 0.17 9.29
CA THR A 55 -4.29 0.61 8.41
C THR A 55 -3.78 0.94 7.02
N ILE A 56 -2.71 1.74 6.92
CA ILE A 56 -2.16 2.17 5.62
C ILE A 56 -1.36 1.06 4.96
N GLY A 57 -0.46 0.39 5.68
CA GLY A 57 0.42 -0.63 5.10
C GLY A 57 -0.26 -1.97 4.80
N LEU A 58 -1.34 -2.32 5.51
CA LEU A 58 -2.02 -3.62 5.34
C LEU A 58 -3.45 -3.48 4.86
N LEU A 59 -4.29 -2.80 5.65
CA LEU A 59 -5.73 -2.82 5.41
C LEU A 59 -6.11 -2.07 4.13
N LEU A 60 -5.46 -0.94 3.86
CA LEU A 60 -5.74 -0.10 2.69
C LEU A 60 -5.39 -0.80 1.36
N PRO A 61 -4.17 -1.33 1.16
CA PRO A 61 -3.85 -2.07 -0.06
C PRO A 61 -4.67 -3.36 -0.19
N LEU A 62 -4.97 -4.05 0.92
CA LEU A 62 -5.88 -5.21 0.92
C LEU A 62 -7.29 -4.81 0.48
N ALA A 63 -7.84 -3.71 1.00
CA ALA A 63 -9.15 -3.20 0.62
C ALA A 63 -9.18 -2.76 -0.85
N GLY A 64 -8.10 -2.16 -1.35
CA GLY A 64 -7.92 -1.84 -2.77
C GLY A 64 -7.96 -3.08 -3.66
N LEU A 65 -7.20 -4.11 -3.28
CA LEU A 65 -7.16 -5.39 -3.98
C LEU A 65 -8.53 -6.09 -3.98
N VAL A 66 -9.18 -6.19 -2.81
CA VAL A 66 -10.53 -6.75 -2.68
C VAL A 66 -11.53 -5.96 -3.51
N SER A 67 -11.42 -4.64 -3.55
CA SER A 67 -12.29 -3.78 -4.37
C SER A 67 -12.19 -4.11 -5.86
N LEU A 68 -10.99 -4.43 -6.38
CA LEU A 68 -10.83 -4.90 -7.76
C LEU A 68 -11.54 -6.24 -7.99
N PHE A 69 -11.39 -7.19 -7.08
CA PHE A 69 -12.06 -8.50 -7.18
C PHE A 69 -13.59 -8.40 -7.07
N LEU A 70 -14.10 -7.45 -6.29
CA LEU A 70 -15.53 -7.13 -6.19
C LEU A 70 -16.04 -6.27 -7.35
N ARG A 71 -15.22 -6.01 -8.37
CA ARG A 71 -15.55 -5.16 -9.53
C ARG A 71 -15.94 -3.73 -9.15
N LYS A 72 -15.44 -3.25 -8.01
CA LYS A 72 -15.53 -1.86 -7.55
C LYS A 72 -14.26 -1.09 -7.97
N ALA A 73 -13.95 -1.12 -9.26
CA ALA A 73 -12.72 -0.54 -9.82
C ALA A 73 -12.55 0.95 -9.50
N LYS A 74 -13.65 1.72 -9.50
CA LYS A 74 -13.63 3.13 -9.10
C LYS A 74 -13.16 3.31 -7.65
N LEU A 75 -13.66 2.51 -6.72
CA LEU A 75 -13.22 2.52 -5.32
C LEU A 75 -11.75 2.12 -5.21
N ALA A 76 -11.34 1.06 -5.92
CA ALA A 76 -9.94 0.64 -5.96
C ALA A 76 -9.01 1.76 -6.46
N GLY A 77 -9.42 2.50 -7.50
CA GLY A 77 -8.67 3.66 -8.00
C GLY A 77 -8.53 4.77 -6.95
N VAL A 78 -9.60 5.09 -6.21
CA VAL A 78 -9.55 6.07 -5.11
C VAL A 78 -8.61 5.59 -4.00
N LEU A 79 -8.75 4.34 -3.57
CA LEU A 79 -7.90 3.77 -2.51
C LEU A 79 -6.42 3.77 -2.91
N ALA A 80 -6.10 3.49 -4.18
CA ALA A 80 -4.74 3.59 -4.68
C ALA A 80 -4.17 5.01 -4.56
N VAL A 81 -4.95 6.04 -4.91
CA VAL A 81 -4.49 7.44 -4.79
C VAL A 81 -4.28 7.86 -3.34
N ILE A 82 -5.16 7.41 -2.43
CA ILE A 82 -4.98 7.61 -0.99
C ILE A 82 -3.71 6.91 -0.51
N ASP A 83 -3.51 5.65 -0.89
CA ASP A 83 -2.35 4.85 -0.51
C ASP A 83 -1.04 5.45 -1.06
N ALA A 84 -1.06 5.95 -2.29
CA ALA A 84 0.05 6.69 -2.87
C ALA A 84 0.42 7.93 -2.04
N SER A 85 -0.58 8.70 -1.62
CA SER A 85 -0.36 9.93 -0.82
C SER A 85 0.39 9.62 0.47
N PHE A 86 0.02 8.53 1.15
CA PHE A 86 0.75 8.08 2.34
C PHE A 86 2.09 7.45 2.01
N SER A 87 2.22 6.73 0.91
CA SER A 87 3.49 6.16 0.45
C SER A 87 4.56 7.23 0.18
N PHE A 88 4.16 8.44 -0.21
CA PHE A 88 5.06 9.59 -0.32
C PHE A 88 5.31 10.32 1.00
N LEU A 89 4.34 10.32 1.93
CA LEU A 89 4.43 11.05 3.18
C LEU A 89 5.18 10.29 4.28
N ILE A 90 4.98 8.97 4.36
CA ILE A 90 5.51 8.12 5.44
C ILE A 90 7.04 8.14 5.47
N PRO A 91 7.76 7.87 4.35
CA PRO A 91 9.21 7.84 4.37
C PRO A 91 9.87 9.12 4.91
N PRO A 92 9.58 10.35 4.39
CA PRO A 92 10.22 11.55 4.92
C PRO A 92 9.83 11.82 6.38
N ALA A 93 8.62 11.47 6.80
CA ALA A 93 8.20 11.61 8.20
C ALA A 93 8.93 10.61 9.12
N ASP A 94 9.18 9.38 8.69
CA ASP A 94 9.98 8.42 9.45
C ASP A 94 11.45 8.86 9.55
N GLN A 95 12.05 9.32 8.44
CA GLN A 95 13.40 9.88 8.45
C GLN A 95 13.52 11.10 9.38
N ALA A 96 12.45 11.91 9.49
CA ALA A 96 12.37 13.03 10.42
C ALA A 96 12.08 12.61 11.88
N LYS A 97 12.04 11.31 12.18
CA LYS A 97 11.74 10.75 13.51
C LYS A 97 10.37 11.21 14.03
N PHE A 98 9.40 11.41 13.13
CA PHE A 98 8.05 11.81 13.51
C PHE A 98 7.28 10.66 14.16
N PHE A 99 7.46 9.43 13.65
CA PHE A 99 6.76 8.24 14.17
C PHE A 99 7.54 7.53 15.28
N PHE A 100 8.86 7.44 15.14
CA PHE A 100 9.77 6.75 16.06
C PHE A 100 10.77 7.74 16.66
N THR A 101 11.35 7.39 17.81
CA THR A 101 12.43 8.15 18.47
C THR A 101 13.80 7.94 17.80
N VAL A 102 13.97 6.82 17.10
CA VAL A 102 15.21 6.42 16.42
C VAL A 102 15.03 6.27 14.92
N SER A 103 16.12 6.42 14.17
CA SER A 103 16.12 6.30 12.70
C SER A 103 15.81 4.87 12.25
N PRO A 104 15.24 4.70 11.04
CA PRO A 104 14.93 3.37 10.52
C PRO A 104 16.15 2.50 10.33
N PRO A 105 16.05 1.20 10.61
CA PRO A 105 17.08 0.25 10.23
C PRO A 105 17.20 0.20 8.69
N PRO A 106 18.36 -0.20 8.14
CA PRO A 106 18.61 -0.15 6.70
C PRO A 106 17.57 -0.89 5.85
N ALA A 107 17.04 -2.01 6.33
CA ALA A 107 16.02 -2.78 5.62
C ALA A 107 14.70 -2.01 5.48
N VAL A 108 14.26 -1.33 6.54
CA VAL A 108 13.06 -0.48 6.54
C VAL A 108 13.28 0.71 5.63
N PHE A 109 14.43 1.39 5.76
CA PHE A 109 14.82 2.51 4.91
C PHE A 109 14.72 2.16 3.42
N VAL A 110 15.32 1.04 2.98
CA VAL A 110 15.24 0.61 1.58
C VAL A 110 13.80 0.27 1.18
N GLY A 111 13.05 -0.42 2.04
CA GLY A 111 11.65 -0.76 1.77
C GLY A 111 10.77 0.48 1.60
N GLU A 112 11.01 1.54 2.36
CA GLU A 112 10.32 2.83 2.21
C GLU A 112 10.54 3.45 0.82
N TYR A 113 11.76 3.42 0.27
CA TYR A 113 12.02 3.90 -1.09
C TYR A 113 11.32 3.05 -2.15
N ILE A 114 11.24 1.73 -1.95
CA ILE A 114 10.47 0.86 -2.83
C ILE A 114 8.98 1.22 -2.74
N LEU A 115 8.47 1.53 -1.54
CA LEU A 115 7.09 1.96 -1.33
C LEU A 115 6.77 3.25 -2.10
N ILE A 116 7.72 4.19 -2.19
CA ILE A 116 7.58 5.40 -3.02
C ILE A 116 7.37 5.01 -4.50
N LEU A 117 8.14 4.06 -5.03
CA LEU A 117 7.96 3.58 -6.41
C LEU A 117 6.60 2.93 -6.62
N VAL A 118 6.12 2.16 -5.63
CA VAL A 118 4.75 1.61 -5.63
C VAL A 118 3.71 2.74 -5.63
N GLY A 119 3.91 3.78 -4.81
CA GLY A 119 3.08 4.98 -4.76
C GLY A 119 2.98 5.71 -6.10
N ILE A 120 4.08 5.83 -6.85
CA ILE A 120 4.05 6.36 -8.23
C ILE A 120 3.16 5.47 -9.10
N GLY A 121 3.32 4.16 -9.03
CA GLY A 121 2.48 3.19 -9.75
C GLY A 121 1.00 3.34 -9.42
N TYR A 122 0.66 3.50 -8.14
CA TYR A 122 -0.69 3.74 -7.66
C TYR A 122 -1.29 5.04 -8.19
N MET A 123 -0.54 6.15 -8.21
CA MET A 123 -1.05 7.41 -8.79
C MET A 123 -1.38 7.24 -10.27
N LEU A 124 -0.47 6.64 -11.04
CA LEU A 124 -0.62 6.49 -12.49
C LEU A 124 -1.75 5.52 -12.85
N CYS A 125 -1.78 4.34 -12.21
CA CYS A 125 -2.75 3.29 -12.51
C CYS A 125 -4.09 3.55 -11.83
N GLY A 126 -4.09 4.02 -10.58
CA GLY A 126 -5.30 4.33 -9.81
C GLY A 126 -6.16 5.40 -10.48
N ALA A 127 -5.54 6.51 -10.90
CA ALA A 127 -6.25 7.57 -11.63
C ALA A 127 -6.82 7.05 -12.96
N ARG A 128 -6.06 6.21 -13.68
CA ARG A 128 -6.52 5.60 -14.93
C ARG A 128 -7.70 4.67 -14.71
N VAL A 129 -7.61 3.73 -13.75
CA VAL A 129 -8.70 2.81 -13.40
C VAL A 129 -9.95 3.57 -12.97
N TYR A 130 -9.79 4.63 -12.17
CA TYR A 130 -10.90 5.50 -11.78
C TYR A 130 -11.59 6.13 -13.01
N SER A 131 -10.81 6.70 -13.94
CA SER A 131 -11.34 7.40 -15.12
C SER A 131 -12.01 6.48 -16.14
N GLN A 132 -11.56 5.23 -16.24
CA GLN A 132 -12.06 4.24 -17.20
C GLN A 132 -13.36 3.56 -16.73
N THR A 133 -13.68 3.67 -15.45
CA THR A 133 -14.87 3.06 -14.85
C THR A 133 -16.03 4.06 -14.92
N ARG A 134 -16.96 3.85 -15.86
CA ARG A 134 -18.21 4.63 -16.00
C ARG A 134 -19.24 4.21 -14.98
#